data_AF-A0A3D5I4B9-F1
#
_entry.id   AF-A0A3D5I4B9-F1
#
_cell.length_a   1.000
_cell.length_b   1.000
_cell.length_c   1.000
_cell.angle_alpha   90.00
_cell.angle_beta   90.00
_cell.angle_gamma   90.00
#
_symmetry.space_group_name_H-M   'P 1'
#
loop_
_entity.id
_entity.type
_entity.pdbx_description
1 polymer ?
#
loop_
_entity_poly.entity_id
_entity_poly.type
_entity_poly.pdbx_seq_one_letter_code
_entity_poly.pdbx_strand_id
1 'polypeptide(L)'
;HAGLPWEMGLSEVHQVLSMNDLRDKVVLRTDGGIKTGRDIVIAAMLGADEYGIGTASLIAMGCIMVRQCHSNTCPVGVCTQREDLRDKFTGTPEKVVQLFTHLADEVREILASLGVSSLSDVVGRTDMLAQVSRGNAALDDLDLNPILVRADNNARHGSSFTGRNEVPDTLDALMVKDAHAALERGQRMQLSYNVENTQRAIGTRLSSHITRRFGMTGLKEETISVRLRGSAGQSLGAFAVQGLKLEVIGDANDYVGKGLSGGLISIRKLSISPLVPNENTIIGNTVLYGATAGSLYA
;
A
#
# COMPACT_ATOMS: atom_id res chain seq x y z
N HIS A 1 20.60 4.50 15.10
CA HIS A 1 21.17 5.37 14.06
C HIS A 1 20.85 4.82 12.67
N ALA A 2 19.56 4.62 12.35
CA ALA A 2 19.14 4.02 11.08
C ALA A 2 18.30 5.04 10.29
N GLY A 3 18.38 4.98 8.96
CA GLY A 3 17.74 5.93 8.04
C GLY A 3 18.70 7.02 7.56
N LEU A 4 18.36 7.59 6.42
CA LEU A 4 19.04 8.73 5.80
C LEU A 4 18.04 9.88 5.60
N PRO A 5 18.51 11.12 5.36
CA PRO A 5 17.64 12.24 5.00
C PRO A 5 16.80 11.92 3.75
N TRP A 6 15.54 12.34 3.75
CA TRP A 6 14.63 12.07 2.65
C TRP A 6 15.08 12.77 1.37
N GLU A 7 15.83 13.86 1.46
CA GLU A 7 16.37 14.62 0.33
C GLU A 7 17.23 13.72 -0.58
N MET A 8 18.07 12.87 0.03
CA MET A 8 18.95 11.95 -0.70
C MET A 8 18.16 10.81 -1.35
N GLY A 9 17.29 10.15 -0.58
CA GLY A 9 16.52 9.00 -1.09
C GLY A 9 15.49 9.41 -2.14
N LEU A 10 14.84 10.57 -1.95
CA LEU A 10 13.87 11.10 -2.90
C LEU A 10 14.53 11.46 -4.23
N SER A 11 15.64 12.19 -4.20
CA SER A 11 16.34 12.57 -5.43
C SER A 11 16.87 11.33 -6.16
N GLU A 12 17.42 10.35 -5.43
CA GLU A 12 17.90 9.09 -6.02
C GLU A 12 16.76 8.34 -6.73
N VAL A 13 15.61 8.16 -6.06
CA VAL A 13 14.43 7.51 -6.66
C VAL A 13 13.94 8.28 -7.89
N HIS A 14 13.85 9.61 -7.80
CA HIS A 14 13.42 10.44 -8.91
C HIS A 14 14.38 10.31 -10.11
N GLN A 15 15.69 10.40 -9.87
CA GLN A 15 16.73 10.29 -10.90
C GLN A 15 16.72 8.89 -11.54
N VAL A 16 16.75 7.82 -10.74
CA VAL A 16 16.80 6.44 -11.24
C VAL A 16 15.56 6.09 -12.05
N LEU A 17 14.37 6.47 -11.59
CA LEU A 17 13.14 6.24 -12.37
C LEU A 17 13.12 7.05 -13.67
N SER A 18 13.66 8.26 -13.66
CA SER A 18 13.74 9.10 -14.86
C SER A 18 14.72 8.52 -15.88
N MET A 19 15.89 8.05 -15.45
CA MET A 19 16.88 7.40 -16.32
C MET A 19 16.38 6.10 -16.97
N ASN A 20 15.31 5.50 -16.45
CA ASN A 20 14.77 4.24 -16.93
C ASN A 20 13.39 4.39 -17.61
N ASP A 21 12.92 5.61 -17.89
CA ASP A 21 11.58 5.87 -18.46
C ASP A 21 10.44 5.24 -17.63
N LEU A 22 10.58 5.28 -16.30
CA LEU A 22 9.60 4.75 -15.34
C LEU A 22 8.99 5.83 -14.44
N ARG A 23 9.51 7.07 -14.46
CA ARG A 23 9.07 8.15 -13.55
C ARG A 23 7.60 8.51 -13.69
N ASP A 24 7.03 8.37 -14.88
CA ASP A 24 5.63 8.68 -15.17
C ASP A 24 4.66 7.54 -14.80
N LYS A 25 5.14 6.37 -14.38
CA LYS A 25 4.31 5.21 -14.00
C LYS A 25 3.98 5.13 -12.52
N VAL A 26 4.59 6.00 -11.71
CA VAL A 26 4.43 6.02 -10.26
C VAL A 26 4.25 7.44 -9.75
N VAL A 27 3.61 7.56 -8.58
CA VAL A 27 3.52 8.79 -7.81
C VAL A 27 4.56 8.69 -6.69
N LEU A 28 5.45 9.68 -6.59
CA LEU A 28 6.44 9.73 -5.52
C LEU A 28 5.89 10.51 -4.35
N ARG A 29 5.83 9.86 -3.18
CA ARG A 29 5.42 10.48 -1.93
C ARG A 29 6.60 10.52 -0.97
N THR A 30 6.78 11.65 -0.28
CA THR A 30 7.79 11.79 0.76
C THR A 30 7.18 12.28 2.07
N ASP A 31 7.78 11.89 3.19
CA ASP A 31 7.52 12.43 4.53
C ASP A 31 8.84 12.50 5.31
N GLY A 32 8.78 12.93 6.57
CA GLY A 32 9.95 12.96 7.44
C GLY A 32 10.29 14.36 7.91
N GLY A 33 9.52 14.87 8.88
CA GLY A 33 9.82 16.15 9.51
C GLY A 33 9.46 17.38 8.67
N ILE A 34 8.67 17.22 7.60
CA ILE A 34 8.03 18.30 6.85
C ILE A 34 7.11 19.09 7.79
N LYS A 35 7.37 20.39 7.93
CA LYS A 35 6.64 21.29 8.84
C LYS A 35 6.19 22.59 8.20
N THR A 36 6.75 22.95 7.04
CA THR A 36 6.57 24.26 6.40
C THR A 36 6.22 24.13 4.93
N GLY A 37 5.64 25.18 4.35
CA GLY A 37 5.45 25.29 2.91
C GLY A 37 6.76 25.22 2.14
N ARG A 38 7.85 25.77 2.68
CA ARG A 38 9.19 25.63 2.09
C ARG A 38 9.64 24.17 1.99
N ASP A 39 9.44 23.37 3.03
CA ASP A 39 9.80 21.95 3.01
C ASP A 39 9.07 21.21 1.87
N ILE A 40 7.79 21.52 1.69
CA ILE A 40 6.95 20.97 0.61
C ILE A 40 7.49 21.38 -0.77
N VAL A 41 7.81 22.66 -0.97
CA VAL A 41 8.32 23.15 -2.26
C VAL A 41 9.68 22.53 -2.60
N ILE A 42 10.58 22.41 -1.62
CA ILE A 42 11.87 21.73 -1.82
C ILE A 42 11.64 20.25 -2.16
N ALA A 43 10.77 19.55 -1.43
CA ALA A 43 10.40 18.18 -1.75
C ALA A 43 9.82 18.05 -3.17
N ALA A 44 8.99 18.99 -3.61
CA ALA A 44 8.50 19.04 -4.99
C ALA A 44 9.65 19.14 -5.99
N MET A 45 10.54 20.12 -5.79
CA MET A 45 11.70 20.34 -6.67
C MET A 45 12.66 19.15 -6.73
N LEU A 46 12.79 18.38 -5.64
CA LEU A 46 13.54 17.12 -5.60
C LEU A 46 12.79 15.93 -6.21
N GLY A 47 11.53 16.10 -6.59
CA GLY A 47 10.78 15.14 -7.41
C GLY A 47 9.55 14.52 -6.76
N ALA A 48 9.12 14.93 -5.56
CA ALA A 48 7.92 14.41 -4.92
C ALA A 48 6.63 15.00 -5.52
N ASP A 49 5.65 14.13 -5.75
CA ASP A 49 4.28 14.47 -6.17
C ASP A 49 3.34 14.66 -4.96
N GLU A 50 3.62 14.00 -3.82
CA GLU A 50 2.79 14.04 -2.61
C GLU A 50 3.62 14.14 -1.31
N TYR A 51 3.02 14.71 -0.26
CA TYR A 51 3.73 15.07 0.99
C TYR A 51 2.98 14.56 2.22
N GLY A 52 3.64 13.75 3.03
CA GLY A 52 3.10 13.21 4.28
C GLY A 52 3.46 14.07 5.49
N ILE A 53 2.46 14.45 6.29
CA ILE A 53 2.63 15.31 7.46
C ILE A 53 2.00 14.63 8.69
N GLY A 54 2.82 13.91 9.45
CA GLY A 54 2.41 13.22 10.68
C GLY A 54 2.55 14.08 11.93
N THR A 55 3.79 14.30 12.38
CA THR A 55 4.08 14.96 13.66
C THR A 55 3.49 16.36 13.79
N ALA A 56 3.56 17.19 12.75
CA ALA A 56 2.97 18.53 12.80
C ALA A 56 1.44 18.46 12.95
N SER A 57 0.77 17.51 12.28
CA SER A 57 -0.67 17.24 12.46
C SER A 57 -0.99 16.76 13.88
N LEU A 58 -0.14 15.91 14.48
CA LEU A 58 -0.29 15.52 15.89
C LEU A 58 -0.11 16.71 16.84
N ILE A 59 0.82 17.63 16.55
CA ILE A 59 1.02 18.87 17.32
C ILE A 59 -0.20 19.78 17.20
N ALA A 60 -0.75 19.95 15.99
CA ALA A 60 -1.99 20.70 15.79
C ALA A 60 -3.17 20.09 16.58
N MET A 61 -3.20 18.76 16.74
CA MET A 61 -4.17 18.06 17.59
C MET A 61 -3.87 18.15 19.10
N GLY A 62 -2.75 18.75 19.51
CA GLY A 62 -2.42 19.01 20.92
C GLY A 62 -1.20 18.26 21.46
N CYS A 63 -0.44 17.54 20.64
CA CYS A 63 0.82 16.93 21.08
C CYS A 63 1.81 18.01 21.54
N ILE A 64 2.32 17.87 22.77
CA ILE A 64 3.30 18.78 23.38
C ILE A 64 4.74 18.24 23.32
N MET A 65 5.00 17.25 22.47
CA MET A 65 6.34 16.68 22.24
C MET A 65 7.05 16.14 23.50
N VAL A 66 6.30 15.61 24.47
CA VAL A 66 6.84 15.04 25.73
C VAL A 66 7.52 13.66 25.56
N ARG A 67 7.39 13.03 24.37
CA ARG A 67 8.07 11.76 23.99
C ARG A 67 7.76 10.54 24.87
N GLN A 68 6.56 10.48 25.44
CA GLN A 68 6.07 9.36 26.26
C GLN A 68 5.03 8.48 25.53
N CYS A 69 5.01 8.51 24.20
CA CYS A 69 4.00 7.80 23.41
C CYS A 69 3.99 6.28 23.69
N HIS A 70 5.18 5.71 23.91
CA HIS A 70 5.37 4.29 24.23
C HIS A 70 4.93 3.92 25.66
N SER A 71 4.78 4.91 26.55
CA SER A 71 4.51 4.69 27.97
C SER A 71 3.02 4.59 28.29
N ASN A 72 2.13 4.80 27.31
CA ASN A 72 0.68 4.88 27.49
C ASN A 72 0.23 6.01 28.47
N THR A 73 1.10 6.97 28.77
CA THR A 73 0.87 8.08 29.73
C THR A 73 0.80 9.44 29.04
N CYS A 74 0.32 9.51 27.80
CA CYS A 74 0.23 10.77 27.07
C CYS A 74 -0.64 11.79 27.86
N PRO A 75 -0.09 12.94 28.30
CA PRO A 75 -0.79 13.85 29.21
C PRO A 75 -1.96 14.59 28.54
N VAL A 76 -2.02 14.54 27.21
CA VAL A 76 -2.96 15.28 26.35
C VAL A 76 -3.86 14.36 25.53
N GLY A 77 -3.91 13.07 25.86
CA GLY A 77 -4.86 12.12 25.24
C GLY A 77 -4.58 11.74 23.78
N VAL A 78 -3.42 12.12 23.20
CA VAL A 78 -3.10 11.82 21.79
C VAL A 78 -2.67 10.37 21.59
N CYS A 79 -1.60 9.92 22.27
CA CYS A 79 -1.06 8.55 22.14
C CYS A 79 -1.23 7.75 23.44
N THR A 80 -2.46 7.38 23.77
CA THR A 80 -2.80 6.56 24.94
C THR A 80 -4.11 5.81 24.73
N GLN A 81 -4.21 4.60 25.28
CA GLN A 81 -5.44 3.81 25.32
C GLN A 81 -6.18 3.93 26.66
N ARG A 82 -5.59 4.63 27.65
CA ARG A 82 -6.23 4.88 28.94
C ARG A 82 -7.38 5.87 28.80
N GLU A 83 -8.55 5.48 29.28
CA GLU A 83 -9.77 6.29 29.22
C GLU A 83 -9.60 7.65 29.91
N ASP A 84 -9.08 7.67 31.14
CA ASP A 84 -8.86 8.90 31.94
C ASP A 84 -7.91 9.92 31.29
N LEU A 85 -7.02 9.45 30.40
CA LEU A 85 -6.11 10.31 29.64
C LEU A 85 -6.67 10.68 28.26
N ARG A 86 -7.43 9.79 27.62
CA ARG A 86 -8.14 10.07 26.35
C ARG A 86 -9.17 11.17 26.53
N ASP A 87 -9.81 11.26 27.68
CA ASP A 87 -10.74 12.34 28.04
C ASP A 87 -10.09 13.74 28.03
N LYS A 88 -8.75 13.81 28.07
CA LYS A 88 -7.97 15.06 27.96
C LYS A 88 -7.68 15.48 26.53
N PHE A 89 -8.07 14.68 25.53
CA PHE A 89 -7.84 14.99 24.13
C PHE A 89 -8.70 16.18 23.69
N THR A 90 -8.06 17.22 23.18
CA THR A 90 -8.71 18.45 22.69
C THR A 90 -8.43 18.72 21.22
N GLY A 91 -7.90 17.72 20.49
CA GLY A 91 -7.70 17.82 19.06
C GLY A 91 -9.04 17.82 18.32
N THR A 92 -9.09 18.56 17.21
CA THR A 92 -10.31 18.74 16.43
C THR A 92 -9.97 18.64 14.94
N PRO A 93 -10.88 18.15 14.09
CA PRO A 93 -10.69 18.20 12.63
C PRO A 93 -10.32 19.60 12.12
N GLU A 94 -10.93 20.64 12.68
CA GLU A 94 -10.75 22.05 12.25
C GLU A 94 -9.31 22.52 12.42
N LYS A 95 -8.66 22.18 13.55
CA LYS A 95 -7.23 22.48 13.80
C LYS A 95 -6.33 21.84 12.76
N VAL A 96 -6.63 20.61 12.32
CA VAL A 96 -5.86 19.93 11.29
C VAL A 96 -6.11 20.57 9.93
N VAL A 97 -7.36 20.89 9.59
CA VAL A 97 -7.70 21.64 8.37
C VAL A 97 -6.99 22.98 8.33
N GLN A 98 -6.94 23.72 9.44
CA GLN A 98 -6.22 25.00 9.55
C GLN A 98 -4.72 24.82 9.31
N LEU A 99 -4.08 23.80 9.89
CA LEU A 99 -2.67 23.48 9.62
C LEU A 99 -2.41 23.31 8.11
N PHE A 100 -3.19 22.46 7.45
CA PHE A 100 -3.02 22.22 6.01
C PHE A 100 -3.38 23.43 5.15
N THR A 101 -4.35 24.24 5.58
CA THR A 101 -4.70 25.50 4.91
C THR A 101 -3.51 26.44 4.95
N HIS A 102 -2.90 26.67 6.12
CA HIS A 102 -1.73 27.53 6.25
C HIS A 102 -0.50 27.01 5.49
N LEU A 103 -0.26 25.69 5.51
CA LEU A 103 0.80 25.10 4.70
C LEU A 103 0.56 25.33 3.20
N ALA A 104 -0.67 25.15 2.74
CA ALA A 104 -1.02 25.39 1.35
C ALA A 104 -0.91 26.88 0.98
N ASP A 105 -1.25 27.80 1.89
CA ASP A 105 -1.09 29.23 1.69
C ASP A 105 0.39 29.60 1.54
N GLU A 106 1.25 29.12 2.45
CA GLU A 106 2.70 29.33 2.39
C GLU A 106 3.31 28.74 1.10
N VAL A 107 2.88 27.56 0.67
CA VAL A 107 3.29 26.98 -0.63
C VAL A 107 2.96 27.93 -1.78
N ARG A 108 1.73 28.47 -1.83
CA ARG A 108 1.32 29.39 -2.90
C ARG A 108 2.09 30.70 -2.87
N GLU A 109 2.38 31.23 -1.69
CA GLU A 109 3.23 32.42 -1.53
C GLU A 109 4.64 32.19 -2.07
N ILE A 110 5.24 31.03 -1.75
CA ILE A 110 6.56 30.67 -2.26
C ILE A 110 6.53 30.49 -3.78
N LEU A 111 5.56 29.76 -4.33
CA LEU A 111 5.43 29.58 -5.78
C LEU A 111 5.26 30.92 -6.51
N ALA A 112 4.42 31.82 -5.97
CA ALA A 112 4.25 33.15 -6.53
C ALA A 112 5.56 33.95 -6.50
N SER A 113 6.35 33.84 -5.43
CA SER A 113 7.67 34.50 -5.33
C SER A 113 8.68 33.97 -6.36
N LEU A 114 8.53 32.71 -6.77
CA LEU A 114 9.32 32.06 -7.82
C LEU A 114 8.78 32.32 -9.24
N GLY A 115 7.65 33.02 -9.37
CA GLY A 115 6.99 33.29 -10.65
C GLY A 115 6.27 32.10 -11.26
N VAL A 116 5.87 31.11 -10.46
CA VAL A 116 5.20 29.88 -10.90
C VAL A 116 3.79 29.79 -10.33
N SER A 117 2.82 29.32 -11.13
CA SER A 117 1.40 29.30 -10.76
C SER A 117 0.92 27.99 -10.14
N SER A 118 1.62 26.88 -10.37
CA SER A 118 1.22 25.55 -9.87
C SER A 118 2.40 24.78 -9.27
N LEU A 119 2.12 23.97 -8.25
CA LEU A 119 3.12 23.08 -7.65
C LEU A 119 3.60 22.01 -8.64
N SER A 120 2.73 21.58 -9.56
CA SER A 120 3.08 20.64 -10.64
C SER A 120 4.24 21.13 -11.51
N ASP A 121 4.36 22.45 -11.68
CA ASP A 121 5.30 23.06 -12.61
C ASP A 121 6.72 23.14 -12.04
N VAL A 122 6.84 22.94 -10.72
CA VAL A 122 8.14 22.90 -10.02
C VAL A 122 8.58 21.49 -9.64
N VAL A 123 7.77 20.45 -9.87
CA VAL A 123 8.17 19.07 -9.55
C VAL A 123 9.43 18.71 -10.35
N GLY A 124 10.47 18.18 -9.69
CA GLY A 124 11.73 17.81 -10.35
C GLY A 124 12.55 18.98 -10.93
N ARG A 125 12.17 20.24 -10.66
CA ARG A 125 12.92 21.44 -11.07
C ARG A 125 14.05 21.76 -10.11
N THR A 126 15.02 20.86 -9.99
CA THR A 126 16.20 21.07 -9.14
C THR A 126 17.06 22.25 -9.60
N ASP A 127 16.93 22.70 -10.85
CA ASP A 127 17.56 23.93 -11.35
C ASP A 127 17.10 25.21 -10.61
N MET A 128 15.99 25.16 -9.88
CA MET A 128 15.50 26.25 -9.03
C MET A 128 16.12 26.24 -7.62
N LEU A 129 16.95 25.23 -7.32
CA LEU A 129 17.65 25.09 -6.06
C LEU A 129 19.15 25.35 -6.26
N ALA A 130 19.73 26.12 -5.36
CA ALA A 130 21.17 26.33 -5.30
C ALA A 130 21.66 26.09 -3.87
N GLN A 131 22.74 25.33 -3.74
CA GLN A 131 23.45 25.24 -2.47
C GLN A 131 24.07 26.60 -2.15
N VAL A 132 23.78 27.10 -0.95
CA VAL A 132 24.38 28.31 -0.43
C VAL A 132 25.42 27.91 0.61
N SER A 133 26.70 28.20 0.36
CA SER A 133 27.75 28.06 1.37
C SER A 133 27.66 29.22 2.36
N ARG A 134 27.09 28.93 3.53
CA ARG A 134 26.99 29.83 4.68
C ARG A 134 27.21 29.01 5.95
N GLY A 135 28.48 28.82 6.30
CA GLY A 135 28.91 28.03 7.45
C GLY A 135 30.00 28.71 8.27
N ASN A 136 30.35 28.09 9.39
CA ASN A 136 31.55 28.46 10.14
C ASN A 136 32.78 28.05 9.30
N ALA A 137 33.77 28.92 9.18
CA ALA A 137 35.01 28.65 8.42
C ALA A 137 35.78 27.39 8.90
N ALA A 138 35.44 26.87 10.08
CA ALA A 138 35.98 25.61 10.62
C ALA A 138 35.27 24.33 10.12
N LEU A 139 34.25 24.45 9.28
CA LEU A 139 33.52 23.32 8.70
C LEU A 139 33.81 23.22 7.21
N ASP A 140 34.06 21.99 6.74
CA ASP A 140 34.10 21.70 5.31
C ASP A 140 32.68 21.78 4.74
N ASP A 141 32.56 22.37 3.55
CA ASP A 141 31.29 22.41 2.83
C ASP A 141 30.90 21.00 2.36
N LEU A 142 29.62 20.68 2.48
CA LEU A 142 29.05 19.47 1.90
C LEU A 142 28.95 19.62 0.38
N ASP A 143 29.04 18.52 -0.36
CA ASP A 143 28.70 18.51 -1.79
C ASP A 143 27.23 18.11 -1.98
N LEU A 144 26.36 19.07 -2.31
CA LEU A 144 24.96 18.79 -2.63
C LEU A 144 24.72 18.54 -4.11
N ASN A 145 25.74 18.49 -4.97
CA ASN A 145 25.52 18.21 -6.39
C ASN A 145 24.78 16.89 -6.65
N PRO A 146 25.04 15.77 -5.94
CA PRO A 146 24.32 14.52 -6.18
C PRO A 146 22.79 14.64 -6.05
N ILE A 147 22.30 15.54 -5.19
CA ILE A 147 20.85 15.77 -5.01
C ILE A 147 20.28 16.84 -5.97
N LEU A 148 21.13 17.69 -6.55
CA LEU A 148 20.71 18.80 -7.42
C LEU A 148 20.81 18.48 -8.91
N VAL A 149 21.56 17.45 -9.31
CA VAL A 149 21.69 17.05 -10.72
C VAL A 149 20.37 16.55 -11.29
N ARG A 150 20.03 17.03 -12.49
CA ARG A 150 18.91 16.53 -13.29
C ARG A 150 19.37 15.33 -14.11
N ALA A 151 18.66 14.21 -14.00
CA ALA A 151 18.98 12.97 -14.71
C ALA A 151 18.82 13.11 -16.24
N ASP A 152 17.82 13.88 -16.69
CA ASP A 152 17.62 14.24 -18.09
C ASP A 152 16.94 15.61 -18.15
N ASN A 153 17.49 16.53 -18.95
CA ASN A 153 16.96 17.89 -19.13
C ASN A 153 15.64 17.91 -19.91
N ASN A 154 15.30 16.84 -20.63
CA ASN A 154 14.06 16.70 -21.39
C ASN A 154 13.04 15.77 -20.70
N ALA A 155 13.40 15.14 -19.57
CA ALA A 155 12.49 14.25 -18.86
C ALA A 155 11.31 15.01 -18.27
N ARG A 156 10.15 14.34 -18.24
CA ARG A 156 8.93 14.90 -17.66
C ARG A 156 9.13 15.13 -16.16
N HIS A 157 8.71 16.31 -15.72
CA HIS A 157 8.93 16.89 -14.41
C HIS A 157 8.34 16.08 -13.22
N GLY A 158 7.22 15.37 -13.44
CA GLY A 158 6.55 14.58 -12.41
C GLY A 158 5.66 13.48 -12.99
N SER A 159 4.83 12.87 -12.15
CA SER A 159 3.91 11.82 -12.60
C SER A 159 2.83 12.41 -13.52
N SER A 160 2.69 11.90 -14.75
CA SER A 160 1.56 12.22 -15.63
C SER A 160 0.40 11.23 -15.50
N PHE A 161 0.49 10.33 -14.52
CA PHE A 161 -0.37 9.17 -14.44
C PHE A 161 -1.75 9.51 -13.88
N THR A 162 -2.79 9.00 -14.53
CA THR A 162 -4.17 9.06 -14.03
C THR A 162 -4.69 7.64 -13.84
N GLY A 163 -5.20 7.31 -12.66
CA GLY A 163 -5.72 5.98 -12.32
C GLY A 163 -4.74 5.09 -11.56
N ARG A 164 -4.67 3.79 -11.92
CA ARG A 164 -3.75 2.78 -11.34
C ARG A 164 -3.08 1.97 -12.46
N ASN A 165 -1.88 1.45 -12.22
CA ASN A 165 -1.26 0.49 -13.14
C ASN A 165 -2.12 -0.78 -13.16
N GLU A 166 -2.84 -0.99 -14.26
CA GLU A 166 -3.71 -2.15 -14.41
C GLU A 166 -2.91 -3.44 -14.45
N VAL A 167 -3.51 -4.51 -13.94
CA VAL A 167 -2.88 -5.82 -13.82
C VAL A 167 -3.65 -6.85 -14.64
N PRO A 168 -2.98 -7.90 -15.16
CA PRO A 168 -3.65 -8.95 -15.91
C PRO A 168 -4.72 -9.68 -15.09
N ASP A 169 -5.74 -10.14 -15.79
CA ASP A 169 -6.74 -11.05 -15.23
C ASP A 169 -6.15 -12.42 -14.88
N THR A 170 -6.82 -13.11 -13.97
CA THR A 170 -6.54 -14.51 -13.59
C THR A 170 -7.78 -15.37 -13.83
N LEU A 171 -7.77 -16.62 -13.36
CA LEU A 171 -8.94 -17.51 -13.42
C LEU A 171 -10.21 -16.87 -12.83
N ASP A 172 -10.06 -15.96 -11.87
CA ASP A 172 -11.17 -15.24 -11.25
C ASP A 172 -12.04 -14.48 -12.24
N ALA A 173 -11.47 -14.03 -13.36
CA ALA A 173 -12.26 -13.34 -14.37
C ALA A 173 -13.35 -14.23 -14.97
N LEU A 174 -12.99 -15.49 -15.23
CA LEU A 174 -13.92 -16.52 -15.64
C LEU A 174 -14.83 -16.94 -14.49
N MET A 175 -14.28 -17.15 -13.29
CA MET A 175 -15.08 -17.56 -12.13
C MET A 175 -16.17 -16.54 -11.77
N VAL A 176 -15.89 -15.24 -11.87
CA VAL A 176 -16.88 -14.19 -11.63
C VAL A 176 -18.00 -14.22 -12.67
N LYS A 177 -17.66 -14.45 -13.94
CA LYS A 177 -18.64 -14.59 -15.02
C LYS A 177 -19.52 -15.83 -14.80
N ASP A 178 -18.91 -16.97 -14.49
CA ASP A 178 -19.62 -18.22 -14.30
C ASP A 178 -20.44 -18.24 -13.00
N ALA A 179 -19.96 -17.56 -11.95
CA ALA A 179 -20.64 -17.42 -10.66
C ALA A 179 -21.68 -16.28 -10.63
N HIS A 180 -22.04 -15.68 -11.77
CA HIS A 180 -22.92 -14.51 -11.81
C HIS A 180 -24.25 -14.74 -11.05
N ALA A 181 -24.84 -15.93 -11.17
CA ALA A 181 -26.07 -16.28 -10.47
C ALA A 181 -25.91 -16.32 -8.93
N ALA A 182 -24.77 -16.81 -8.43
CA ALA A 182 -24.44 -16.79 -7.01
C ALA A 182 -24.17 -15.36 -6.51
N LEU A 183 -23.47 -14.56 -7.31
CA LEU A 183 -23.12 -13.18 -6.97
C LEU A 183 -24.34 -12.24 -6.97
N GLU A 184 -25.36 -12.50 -7.78
CA GLU A 184 -26.59 -11.71 -7.80
C GLU A 184 -27.63 -12.17 -6.79
N ARG A 185 -27.87 -13.49 -6.70
CA ARG A 185 -29.03 -14.06 -5.99
C ARG A 185 -28.66 -14.95 -4.80
N GLY A 186 -27.37 -15.15 -4.51
CA GLY A 186 -26.93 -16.08 -3.47
C GLY A 186 -27.24 -17.55 -3.77
N GLN A 187 -27.39 -17.89 -5.06
CA GLN A 187 -27.63 -19.27 -5.48
C GLN A 187 -26.39 -20.14 -5.25
N ARG A 188 -26.58 -21.37 -4.77
CA ARG A 188 -25.49 -22.34 -4.63
C ARG A 188 -24.97 -22.76 -6.00
N MET A 189 -23.65 -22.76 -6.17
CA MET A 189 -22.98 -23.10 -7.41
C MET A 189 -21.76 -23.98 -7.16
N GLN A 190 -21.52 -24.90 -8.10
CA GLN A 190 -20.29 -25.68 -8.17
C GLN A 190 -19.61 -25.39 -9.51
N LEU A 191 -18.33 -25.03 -9.44
CA LEU A 191 -17.49 -24.73 -10.61
C LEU A 191 -16.31 -25.70 -10.65
N SER A 192 -15.76 -25.95 -11.83
CA SER A 192 -14.62 -26.85 -11.99
C SER A 192 -13.67 -26.35 -13.07
N TYR A 193 -12.38 -26.28 -12.74
CA TYR A 193 -11.33 -25.78 -13.64
C TYR A 193 -10.05 -26.61 -13.50
N ASN A 194 -9.24 -26.64 -14.56
CA ASN A 194 -7.84 -27.04 -14.45
C ASN A 194 -7.00 -25.82 -14.07
N VAL A 195 -5.96 -26.03 -13.27
CA VAL A 195 -5.06 -24.97 -12.80
C VAL A 195 -3.60 -25.29 -13.02
N GLU A 196 -2.83 -24.24 -13.29
CA GLU A 196 -1.38 -24.28 -13.42
C GLU A 196 -0.73 -23.25 -12.48
N ASN A 197 0.56 -23.46 -12.18
CA ASN A 197 1.29 -22.61 -11.23
C ASN A 197 1.42 -21.13 -11.68
N THR A 198 1.14 -20.85 -12.95
CA THR A 198 1.13 -19.52 -13.56
C THR A 198 -0.10 -18.71 -13.16
N GLN A 199 -1.20 -19.37 -12.77
CA GLN A 199 -2.44 -18.73 -12.34
C GLN A 199 -2.37 -18.42 -10.83
N ARG A 200 -2.20 -17.14 -10.52
CA ARG A 200 -2.01 -16.64 -9.15
C ARG A 200 -3.31 -16.09 -8.56
N ALA A 201 -3.37 -16.00 -7.24
CA ALA A 201 -4.42 -15.31 -6.49
C ALA A 201 -5.86 -15.83 -6.77
N ILE A 202 -6.00 -17.10 -7.16
CA ILE A 202 -7.31 -17.69 -7.49
C ILE A 202 -8.26 -17.59 -6.28
N GLY A 203 -9.47 -17.07 -6.50
CA GLY A 203 -10.51 -16.81 -5.50
C GLY A 203 -10.49 -15.39 -4.90
N THR A 204 -9.42 -14.61 -5.10
CA THR A 204 -9.26 -13.29 -4.44
C THR A 204 -10.25 -12.25 -4.99
N ARG A 205 -10.35 -12.13 -6.32
CA ARG A 205 -11.26 -11.18 -6.96
C ARG A 205 -12.71 -11.65 -6.80
N LEU A 206 -12.98 -12.95 -6.89
CA LEU A 206 -14.30 -13.49 -6.56
C LEU A 206 -14.72 -13.12 -5.13
N SER A 207 -13.80 -13.20 -4.16
CA SER A 207 -14.04 -12.79 -2.78
C SER A 207 -14.29 -11.30 -2.63
N SER A 208 -13.64 -10.45 -3.44
CA SER A 208 -13.97 -9.02 -3.52
C SER A 208 -15.42 -8.80 -3.98
N HIS A 209 -15.89 -9.53 -5.01
CA HIS A 209 -17.29 -9.43 -5.45
C HIS A 209 -18.27 -9.91 -4.37
N ILE A 210 -17.99 -11.02 -3.69
CA ILE A 210 -18.81 -11.50 -2.56
C ILE A 210 -18.85 -10.44 -1.45
N THR A 211 -17.69 -9.92 -1.05
CA THR A 211 -17.57 -8.94 0.04
C THR A 211 -18.33 -7.65 -0.26
N ARG A 212 -18.19 -7.12 -1.48
CA ARG A 212 -18.88 -5.88 -1.88
C ARG A 212 -20.40 -6.03 -1.91
N ARG A 213 -20.90 -7.24 -2.18
CA ARG A 213 -22.34 -7.49 -2.32
C ARG A 213 -23.00 -7.96 -1.02
N PHE A 214 -22.34 -8.84 -0.28
CA PHE A 214 -22.90 -9.54 0.87
C PHE A 214 -22.14 -9.30 2.18
N GLY A 215 -21.03 -8.55 2.15
CA GLY A 215 -20.08 -8.51 3.26
C GLY A 215 -19.30 -9.83 3.40
N MET A 216 -18.48 -9.93 4.44
CA MET A 216 -17.60 -11.10 4.65
C MET A 216 -18.35 -12.35 5.11
N THR A 217 -19.52 -12.19 5.72
CA THR A 217 -20.28 -13.27 6.40
C THR A 217 -21.72 -13.41 5.89
N GLY A 218 -22.17 -12.55 4.97
CA GLY A 218 -23.58 -12.56 4.52
C GLY A 218 -23.94 -13.70 3.58
N LEU A 219 -22.94 -14.39 3.00
CA LEU A 219 -23.16 -15.57 2.18
C LEU A 219 -23.02 -16.85 3.03
N LYS A 220 -23.96 -17.78 2.90
CA LYS A 220 -23.88 -19.08 3.59
C LYS A 220 -22.62 -19.82 3.15
N GLU A 221 -22.03 -20.58 4.06
CA GLU A 221 -20.86 -21.41 3.76
C GLU A 221 -21.08 -22.30 2.53
N GLU A 222 -20.01 -22.48 1.77
CA GLU A 222 -19.97 -23.31 0.55
C GLU A 222 -21.02 -22.93 -0.51
N THR A 223 -21.48 -21.66 -0.55
CA THR A 223 -22.41 -21.21 -1.59
C THR A 223 -21.76 -21.26 -2.98
N ILE A 224 -20.49 -20.88 -3.10
CA ILE A 224 -19.71 -21.03 -4.32
C ILE A 224 -18.58 -22.00 -4.01
N SER A 225 -18.69 -23.24 -4.51
CA SER A 225 -17.66 -24.25 -4.37
C SER A 225 -16.93 -24.44 -5.69
N VAL A 226 -15.61 -24.29 -5.68
CA VAL A 226 -14.76 -24.32 -6.87
C VAL A 226 -13.77 -25.46 -6.74
N ARG A 227 -13.87 -26.44 -7.63
CA ARG A 227 -12.91 -27.53 -7.72
C ARG A 227 -11.84 -27.20 -8.75
N LEU A 228 -10.59 -27.31 -8.35
CA LEU A 228 -9.41 -26.98 -9.14
C LEU A 228 -8.55 -28.24 -9.26
N ARG A 229 -8.12 -28.60 -10.47
CA ARG A 229 -7.24 -29.75 -10.69
C ARG A 229 -5.90 -29.32 -11.26
N GLY A 230 -4.80 -29.70 -10.61
CA GLY A 230 -3.44 -29.31 -11.00
C GLY A 230 -2.70 -28.64 -9.86
N SER A 231 -1.76 -27.76 -10.19
CA SER A 231 -0.92 -27.06 -9.22
C SER A 231 -1.34 -25.60 -9.14
N ALA A 232 -1.85 -25.15 -8.00
CA ALA A 232 -2.25 -23.75 -7.84
C ALA A 232 -1.02 -22.84 -7.69
N GLY A 233 -1.03 -21.71 -8.39
CA GLY A 233 -0.02 -20.68 -8.22
C GLY A 233 -0.06 -19.99 -6.86
N GLN A 234 0.84 -19.02 -6.71
CA GLN A 234 1.00 -18.24 -5.48
C GLN A 234 -0.30 -17.58 -5.02
N SER A 235 -0.51 -17.49 -3.70
CA SER A 235 -1.65 -16.79 -3.07
C SER A 235 -3.04 -17.40 -3.36
N LEU A 236 -3.13 -18.72 -3.52
CA LEU A 236 -4.41 -19.43 -3.63
C LEU A 236 -5.35 -19.04 -2.47
N GLY A 237 -6.56 -18.58 -2.80
CA GLY A 237 -7.59 -18.22 -1.84
C GLY A 237 -7.21 -17.06 -0.91
N ALA A 238 -6.28 -16.19 -1.34
CA ALA A 238 -5.94 -15.02 -0.56
C ALA A 238 -7.19 -14.16 -0.31
N PHE A 239 -7.39 -13.79 0.95
CA PHE A 239 -8.54 -13.01 1.42
C PHE A 239 -9.90 -13.65 1.13
N ALA A 240 -9.95 -14.98 0.97
CA ALA A 240 -11.20 -15.66 0.73
C ALA A 240 -12.18 -15.50 1.91
N VAL A 241 -13.41 -15.09 1.59
CA VAL A 241 -14.48 -14.82 2.56
C VAL A 241 -15.49 -15.96 2.65
N GLN A 242 -16.35 -15.90 3.66
CA GLN A 242 -17.37 -16.92 3.88
C GLN A 242 -18.27 -17.09 2.66
N GLY A 243 -18.59 -18.34 2.36
CA GLY A 243 -19.37 -18.73 1.19
C GLY A 243 -18.55 -19.10 -0.03
N LEU A 244 -17.23 -18.81 -0.05
CA LEU A 244 -16.31 -19.37 -1.03
C LEU A 244 -15.62 -20.63 -0.47
N LYS A 245 -15.70 -21.73 -1.22
CA LYS A 245 -14.94 -22.96 -1.00
C LYS A 245 -14.04 -23.24 -2.19
N LEU A 246 -12.76 -23.48 -1.95
CA LEU A 246 -11.77 -23.88 -2.96
C LEU A 246 -11.25 -25.28 -2.65
N GLU A 247 -11.55 -26.26 -3.51
CA GLU A 247 -11.02 -27.62 -3.44
C GLU A 247 -9.92 -27.78 -4.50
N VAL A 248 -8.66 -27.96 -4.11
CA VAL A 248 -7.56 -28.29 -5.03
C VAL A 248 -7.24 -29.77 -4.96
N ILE A 249 -7.35 -30.42 -6.12
CA ILE A 249 -6.92 -31.81 -6.34
C ILE A 249 -5.57 -31.77 -7.07
N GLY A 250 -4.49 -31.83 -6.29
CA GLY A 250 -3.12 -31.60 -6.71
C GLY A 250 -2.31 -30.99 -5.57
N ASP A 251 -1.65 -29.87 -5.83
CA ASP A 251 -0.79 -29.14 -4.89
C ASP A 251 -0.94 -27.62 -5.05
N ALA A 252 -0.30 -26.83 -4.18
CA ALA A 252 -0.26 -25.38 -4.28
C ALA A 252 1.09 -24.80 -3.87
N ASN A 253 1.42 -23.63 -4.41
CA ASN A 253 2.62 -22.87 -4.06
C ASN A 253 2.45 -22.07 -2.74
N ASP A 254 3.30 -21.07 -2.49
CA ASP A 254 3.27 -20.30 -1.23
C ASP A 254 2.00 -19.45 -1.08
N TYR A 255 1.76 -19.00 0.16
CA TYR A 255 0.71 -18.06 0.55
C TYR A 255 -0.72 -18.59 0.40
N VAL A 256 -0.92 -19.90 0.46
CA VAL A 256 -2.27 -20.50 0.53
C VAL A 256 -3.03 -19.88 1.70
N GLY A 257 -4.21 -19.32 1.42
CA GLY A 257 -5.06 -18.67 2.42
C GLY A 257 -4.40 -17.44 3.06
N LYS A 258 -3.49 -16.73 2.38
CA LYS A 258 -2.97 -15.44 2.88
C LYS A 258 -4.12 -14.50 3.23
N GLY A 259 -4.18 -14.03 4.46
CA GLY A 259 -5.27 -13.19 4.96
C GLY A 259 -6.64 -13.86 4.89
N LEU A 260 -6.73 -15.19 5.03
CA LEU A 260 -8.01 -15.90 4.99
C LEU A 260 -9.04 -15.25 5.93
N SER A 261 -10.25 -15.09 5.43
CA SER A 261 -11.25 -14.15 5.96
C SER A 261 -12.65 -14.77 6.05
N GLY A 262 -12.71 -16.08 6.31
CA GLY A 262 -13.96 -16.85 6.44
C GLY A 262 -14.19 -17.90 5.36
N GLY A 263 -13.38 -17.91 4.30
CA GLY A 263 -13.45 -18.92 3.24
C GLY A 263 -12.96 -20.30 3.70
N LEU A 264 -13.31 -21.33 2.91
CA LEU A 264 -12.84 -22.70 3.11
C LEU A 264 -11.89 -23.09 1.97
N ILE A 265 -10.69 -23.54 2.32
CA ILE A 265 -9.72 -24.07 1.36
C ILE A 265 -9.42 -25.52 1.74
N SER A 266 -9.51 -26.43 0.78
CA SER A 266 -9.12 -27.82 0.96
C SER A 266 -8.20 -28.25 -0.17
N ILE A 267 -7.07 -28.85 0.15
CA ILE A 267 -6.05 -29.29 -0.81
C ILE A 267 -5.77 -30.75 -0.53
N ARG A 268 -5.65 -31.57 -1.58
CA ARG A 268 -5.31 -32.98 -1.45
C ARG A 268 -4.66 -33.49 -2.71
N LYS A 269 -3.80 -34.50 -2.56
CA LYS A 269 -3.19 -35.20 -3.71
C LYS A 269 -4.26 -35.80 -4.62
N LEU A 270 -3.88 -36.07 -5.87
CA LEU A 270 -4.72 -36.90 -6.75
C LEU A 270 -4.91 -38.30 -6.13
N SER A 271 -6.10 -38.87 -6.27
CA SER A 271 -6.40 -40.20 -5.74
C SER A 271 -5.49 -41.29 -6.31
N ILE A 272 -5.01 -41.12 -7.55
CA ILE A 272 -4.09 -42.06 -8.21
C ILE A 272 -2.64 -41.92 -7.75
N SER A 273 -2.29 -40.85 -7.03
CA SER A 273 -0.91 -40.57 -6.65
C SER A 273 -0.43 -41.62 -5.64
N PRO A 274 0.73 -42.26 -5.84
CA PRO A 274 1.26 -43.24 -4.90
C PRO A 274 1.84 -42.59 -3.63
N LEU A 275 1.92 -41.26 -3.58
CA LEU A 275 2.51 -40.54 -2.46
C LEU A 275 1.72 -40.73 -1.16
N VAL A 276 2.45 -40.87 -0.05
CA VAL A 276 1.90 -40.85 1.30
C VAL A 276 1.75 -39.37 1.72
N PRO A 277 0.52 -38.86 2.00
CA PRO A 277 0.28 -37.43 2.18
C PRO A 277 1.13 -36.75 3.25
N ASN A 278 1.39 -37.42 4.38
CA ASN A 278 2.14 -36.84 5.51
C ASN A 278 3.67 -36.92 5.34
N GLU A 279 4.16 -37.58 4.29
CA GLU A 279 5.60 -37.68 3.98
C GLU A 279 6.00 -36.77 2.81
N ASN A 280 5.06 -36.02 2.24
CA ASN A 280 5.27 -35.22 1.04
C ASN A 280 4.68 -33.82 1.21
N THR A 281 5.39 -32.82 0.70
CA THR A 281 4.91 -31.43 0.69
C THR A 281 3.76 -31.28 -0.30
N ILE A 282 2.70 -30.57 0.11
CA ILE A 282 1.53 -30.30 -0.74
C ILE A 282 1.22 -28.79 -0.87
N ILE A 283 1.72 -27.98 0.05
CA ILE A 283 1.57 -26.51 0.05
C ILE A 283 2.91 -25.84 0.39
N GLY A 284 3.12 -24.62 -0.12
CA GLY A 284 4.35 -23.86 0.08
C GLY A 284 4.43 -23.13 1.43
N ASN A 285 5.17 -22.02 1.44
CA ASN A 285 5.51 -21.25 2.63
C ASN A 285 4.43 -20.22 3.01
N THR A 286 4.54 -19.68 4.23
CA THR A 286 3.77 -18.50 4.70
C THR A 286 2.25 -18.65 4.51
N VAL A 287 1.78 -19.88 4.69
CA VAL A 287 0.38 -20.29 4.64
C VAL A 287 -0.39 -19.60 5.77
N LEU A 288 -1.62 -19.17 5.49
CA LEU A 288 -2.50 -18.45 6.44
C LEU A 288 -1.89 -17.17 7.03
N TYR A 289 -0.92 -16.54 6.36
CA TYR A 289 -0.30 -15.32 6.88
C TYR A 289 -1.33 -14.20 7.10
N GLY A 290 -1.51 -13.83 8.37
CA GLY A 290 -2.47 -12.80 8.79
C GLY A 290 -3.93 -13.21 8.63
N ALA A 291 -4.24 -14.51 8.56
CA ALA A 291 -5.63 -14.98 8.53
C ALA A 291 -6.39 -14.51 9.79
N THR A 292 -7.67 -14.16 9.60
CA THR A 292 -8.57 -13.68 10.66
C THR A 292 -9.75 -14.61 10.91
N ALA A 293 -10.15 -15.39 9.91
CA ALA A 293 -11.23 -16.38 9.99
C ALA A 293 -11.13 -17.40 8.84
N GLY A 294 -11.91 -18.48 8.90
CA GLY A 294 -12.01 -19.50 7.84
C GLY A 294 -11.31 -20.81 8.18
N SER A 295 -11.24 -21.71 7.22
CA SER A 295 -10.65 -23.04 7.42
C SER A 295 -9.78 -23.47 6.26
N LEU A 296 -8.64 -24.10 6.58
CA LEU A 296 -7.73 -24.71 5.63
C LEU A 296 -7.50 -26.17 6.03
N TYR A 297 -7.63 -27.06 5.06
CA TYR A 297 -7.29 -28.48 5.17
C TYR A 297 -6.32 -28.84 4.03
N ALA A 298 -5.20 -29.48 4.33
CA ALA A 298 -4.19 -29.87 3.35
C ALA A 298 -3.61 -31.25 3.69
#